data_AF-A0A7V9J2G6-F1
#
_entry.id   AF-A0A7V9J2G6-F1
#
_cell.length_a   1.000
_cell.length_b   1.000
_cell.length_c   1.000
_cell.angle_alpha   90.00
_cell.angle_beta   90.00
_cell.angle_gamma   90.00
#
_symmetry.space_group_name_H-M   'P 1'
#
loop_
_entity.id
_entity.type
_entity.pdbx_description
1 polymer ?
#
loop_
_entity_poly.entity_id
_entity_poly.type
_entity_poly.pdbx_seq_one_letter_code
_entity_poly.pdbx_strand_id
1 'polypeptide(L)'
;MEGAARKAVARNFSEEQARKILNEIRELSGDSAIRFRSLADYATEWLRSKQVTSSEATFIRYSGVVKDFLKHAGKQRSAANVEALT
;
A
#
# COMPACT_ATOMS: atom_id res chain seq x y z
N MET A 1 18.86 -19.10 9.15
CA MET A 1 17.98 -18.94 7.97
C MET A 1 16.77 -19.90 7.92
N GLU A 2 16.56 -20.80 8.89
CA GLU A 2 15.52 -21.85 8.76
C GLU A 2 14.08 -21.43 9.08
N GLY A 3 13.85 -20.30 9.74
CA GLY A 3 12.50 -19.86 10.15
C GLY A 3 11.64 -19.28 9.01
N ALA A 4 12.27 -18.64 8.02
CA ALA A 4 11.57 -18.00 6.90
C ALA A 4 11.01 -19.03 5.90
N ALA A 5 11.80 -20.07 5.60
CA ALA A 5 11.42 -21.14 4.66
C ALA A 5 10.22 -21.96 5.16
N ARG A 6 10.15 -22.26 6.47
CA ARG A 6 9.03 -23.03 7.04
C ARG A 6 7.71 -22.26 7.01
N LYS A 7 7.74 -20.93 7.09
CA LYS A 7 6.53 -20.09 7.01
C LYS A 7 6.00 -19.95 5.58
N ALA A 8 6.87 -20.00 4.57
CA ALA A 8 6.46 -19.99 3.17
C ALA A 8 5.63 -21.24 2.79
N VAL A 9 5.98 -22.41 3.36
CA VAL A 9 5.26 -23.68 3.16
C VAL A 9 3.88 -23.69 3.83
N ALA A 10 3.67 -22.88 4.87
CA ALA A 10 2.45 -22.88 5.69
C ALA A 10 1.26 -22.11 5.09
N ARG A 11 1.36 -21.58 3.85
CA ARG A 11 0.35 -20.71 3.18
C ARG A 11 -0.11 -19.48 3.97
N ASN A 12 0.52 -19.17 5.10
CA ASN A 12 0.16 -18.04 5.97
C ASN A 12 1.26 -16.97 5.94
N PHE A 13 1.68 -16.59 4.74
CA PHE A 13 2.66 -15.54 4.50
C PHE A 13 1.91 -14.27 4.15
N SER A 14 1.78 -13.35 5.11
CA SER A 14 1.12 -12.08 4.84
C SER A 14 2.01 -11.19 3.97
N GLU A 15 1.41 -10.27 3.20
CA GLU A 15 2.14 -9.28 2.40
C GLU A 15 3.13 -8.48 3.27
N GLU A 16 2.73 -8.15 4.51
CA GLU A 16 3.59 -7.47 5.49
C GLU A 16 4.83 -8.30 5.87
N GLN A 17 4.67 -9.62 6.03
CA GLN A 17 5.78 -10.53 6.33
C GLN A 17 6.72 -10.68 5.13
N ALA A 18 6.17 -10.79 3.93
CA ALA A 18 6.97 -10.80 2.69
C ALA A 18 7.76 -9.50 2.52
N ARG A 19 7.10 -8.36 2.74
CA ARG A 19 7.72 -7.03 2.66
C ARG A 19 8.87 -6.87 3.65
N LYS A 20 8.68 -7.31 4.89
CA LYS A 20 9.72 -7.25 5.91
C LYS A 20 10.97 -8.02 5.46
N ILE A 21 10.80 -9.25 4.99
CA ILE A 21 11.91 -10.10 4.55
C ILE A 21 12.61 -9.51 3.32
N LEU A 22 11.87 -8.98 2.36
CA LEU A 22 12.45 -8.35 1.16
C LEU A 22 13.25 -7.08 1.51
N ASN A 23 12.77 -6.27 2.45
CA ASN A 23 13.51 -5.10 2.94
C ASN A 23 14.77 -5.52 3.70
N GLU A 24 14.70 -6.51 4.58
CA GLU A 24 15.88 -7.05 5.28
C GLU A 24 16.94 -7.55 4.28
N ILE A 25 16.54 -8.22 3.19
CA ILE A 25 17.46 -8.66 2.12
C ILE A 25 18.11 -7.47 1.40
N ARG A 26 17.35 -6.40 1.13
CA ARG A 26 17.88 -5.20 0.46
C ARG A 26 18.80 -4.37 1.35
N GLU A 27 18.46 -4.20 2.62
CA GLU A 27 19.34 -3.54 3.60
C GLU A 27 20.69 -4.26 3.70
N LEU A 28 20.69 -5.60 3.71
CA LEU A 28 21.90 -6.41 3.66
C LEU A 28 22.66 -6.28 2.33
N SER A 29 21.97 -5.95 1.24
CA SER A 29 22.56 -5.76 -0.09
C SER A 29 23.03 -4.32 -0.35
N GLY A 30 22.88 -3.40 0.61
CA GLY A 30 23.22 -1.98 0.47
C GLY A 30 22.25 -1.21 -0.43
N ASP A 31 21.08 -1.78 -0.71
CA ASP A 31 20.12 -1.26 -1.68
C ASP A 31 18.97 -0.53 -0.96
N SER A 32 18.29 0.38 -1.65
CA SER A 32 17.19 1.16 -1.07
C SER A 32 15.99 0.25 -0.77
N ALA A 33 15.30 0.46 0.35
CA ALA A 33 14.07 -0.27 0.69
C ALA A 33 13.05 -0.25 -0.46
N ILE A 34 12.32 -1.35 -0.65
CA ILE A 34 11.34 -1.45 -1.73
C ILE A 34 10.19 -0.48 -1.44
N ARG A 35 9.99 0.48 -2.34
CA ARG A 35 8.82 1.37 -2.28
C ARG A 35 7.58 0.60 -2.70
N PHE A 36 6.80 0.19 -1.71
CA PHE A 36 5.46 -0.34 -1.93
C PHE A 36 4.44 0.77 -1.74
N ARG A 37 3.59 0.95 -2.75
CA ARG A 37 2.51 1.93 -2.70
C ARG A 37 1.25 1.27 -2.16
N SER A 38 0.82 1.66 -0.97
CA SER A 38 -0.46 1.18 -0.45
C SER A 38 -1.63 1.79 -1.21
N LEU A 39 -2.81 1.15 -1.15
CA LEU A 39 -4.03 1.73 -1.69
C LEU A 39 -4.33 3.12 -1.11
N ALA A 40 -4.13 3.30 0.19
CA ALA A 40 -4.33 4.59 0.86
C ALA A 40 -3.34 5.66 0.38
N ASP A 41 -2.07 5.28 0.19
CA ASP A 41 -1.02 6.16 -0.32
C ASP A 41 -1.31 6.59 -1.76
N TYR A 42 -1.66 5.63 -2.63
CA TYR A 42 -2.10 5.89 -4.00
C TYR A 42 -3.30 6.83 -4.06
N ALA A 43 -4.35 6.55 -3.29
CA ALA A 43 -5.58 7.35 -3.28
C ALA A 43 -5.33 8.79 -2.77
N THR A 44 -4.43 8.93 -1.79
CA THR A 44 -4.05 10.24 -1.24
C THR A 44 -3.23 11.04 -2.25
N GLU A 45 -2.27 10.43 -2.93
CA GLU A 45 -1.49 11.09 -3.98
C GLU A 45 -2.35 11.48 -5.18
N TRP A 46 -3.28 10.62 -5.59
CA TRP A 46 -4.25 10.95 -6.63
C TRP A 46 -5.11 12.16 -6.22
N LEU A 47 -5.61 12.18 -4.98
CA LEU A 47 -6.39 13.30 -4.47
C LEU A 47 -5.58 14.60 -4.48
N ARG A 48 -4.29 14.55 -4.09
CA ARG A 48 -3.38 15.70 -4.16
C ARG A 48 -3.19 16.21 -5.59
N SER A 49 -3.07 15.31 -6.57
CA SER A 49 -3.04 15.68 -7.99
C SER A 49 -4.34 16.38 -8.42
N LYS A 50 -5.49 15.92 -7.93
CA LYS A 50 -6.78 16.58 -8.21
C LYS A 50 -6.93 17.93 -7.54
N GLN A 51 -6.31 18.16 -6.38
CA GLN A 51 -6.28 19.48 -5.75
C GLN A 51 -5.65 20.55 -6.66
N VAL A 52 -4.59 20.17 -7.39
CA VAL A 52 -3.86 21.08 -8.27
C VAL A 52 -4.56 21.26 -9.62
N THR A 53 -5.26 20.23 -10.09
CA THR A 53 -5.77 20.17 -11.48
C THR A 53 -7.27 20.39 -11.63
N SER A 54 -8.04 20.32 -10.53
CA SER A 54 -9.50 20.39 -10.55
C SER A 54 -10.01 21.62 -9.79
N SER A 55 -11.22 22.07 -10.11
CA SER A 55 -11.91 23.10 -9.34
C SER A 55 -12.13 22.67 -7.89
N GLU A 56 -12.22 23.65 -6.97
CA GLU A 56 -12.38 23.40 -5.53
C GLU A 56 -13.58 22.49 -5.21
N ALA A 57 -14.74 22.75 -5.85
CA ALA A 57 -15.94 21.92 -5.69
C ALA A 57 -15.72 20.45 -6.13
N THR A 58 -14.95 20.24 -7.19
CA THR A 58 -14.60 18.92 -7.70
C THR A 58 -13.63 18.20 -6.76
N PHE A 59 -12.65 18.92 -6.22
CA PHE A 59 -11.73 18.37 -5.22
C PHE A 59 -12.46 17.94 -3.93
N ILE A 60 -13.39 18.76 -3.42
CA ILE A 60 -14.19 18.41 -2.23
C ILE A 60 -14.99 17.13 -2.46
N ARG A 61 -15.62 16.97 -3.64
CA ARG A 61 -16.33 15.74 -4.00
C ARG A 61 -15.40 14.53 -4.03
N TYR A 62 -14.25 14.64 -4.68
CA TYR A 62 -13.27 13.54 -4.74
C TYR A 62 -12.71 13.18 -3.36
N SER A 63 -12.49 14.17 -2.50
CA SER A 63 -12.04 13.95 -1.13
C SER A 63 -13.05 13.12 -0.34
N GLY A 64 -14.35 13.46 -0.46
CA GLY A 64 -15.44 12.68 0.14
C GLY A 64 -15.46 11.23 -0.36
N VAL A 65 -15.42 11.04 -1.68
CA VAL A 65 -15.46 9.70 -2.29
C VAL A 65 -14.24 8.86 -1.87
N VAL A 66 -13.03 9.42 -1.88
CA VAL A 66 -11.82 8.71 -1.45
C VAL A 66 -11.91 8.31 0.03
N LYS A 67 -12.42 9.20 0.88
CA LYS A 67 -12.58 8.92 2.30
C LYS A 67 -13.58 7.78 2.55
N ASP A 68 -14.74 7.82 1.89
CA ASP A 68 -15.75 6.76 2.01
C ASP A 68 -15.27 5.44 1.42
N PHE A 69 -14.55 5.48 0.30
CA PHE A 69 -13.95 4.31 -0.31
C PHE A 69 -12.92 3.64 0.62
N LEU A 70 -11.97 4.39 1.19
CA LEU A 70 -10.98 3.83 2.11
C LEU A 70 -11.62 3.32 3.42
N LYS A 71 -12.69 3.98 3.88
CA LYS A 71 -13.48 3.52 5.02
C LYS A 71 -14.17 2.18 4.70
N HIS A 72 -14.77 2.05 3.51
CA HIS A 72 -15.42 0.83 3.06
C HIS A 72 -14.43 -0.31 2.80
N ALA A 73 -13.25 -0.01 2.23
CA ALA A 73 -12.19 -0.97 2.01
C ALA A 73 -11.65 -1.58 3.31
N GLY A 74 -11.68 -0.80 4.40
CA GLY A 74 -11.23 -1.23 5.72
C GLY A 74 -9.71 -1.22 5.87
N LYS A 75 -9.24 -1.24 7.12
CA LYS A 75 -7.83 -1.01 7.49
C LYS A 75 -6.85 -1.95 6.76
N GLN A 76 -7.24 -3.21 6.58
CA GLN A 76 -6.38 -4.23 5.96
C GLN A 76 -6.18 -3.98 4.46
N ARG A 77 -7.26 -3.73 3.69
CA ARG A 77 -7.13 -3.48 2.25
C ARG A 77 -6.53 -2.11 1.95
N SER A 78 -6.81 -1.11 2.77
CA SER A 78 -6.21 0.23 2.63
C SER A 78 -4.68 0.20 2.80
N ALA A 79 -4.15 -0.75 3.58
CA ALA A 79 -2.72 -0.96 3.78
C ALA A 79 -2.07 -1.93 2.76
N ALA A 80 -2.89 -2.63 1.96
CA ALA A 80 -2.40 -3.57 0.95
C ALA A 80 -1.78 -2.82 -0.23
N ASN A 81 -0.89 -3.49 -0.96
CA ASN A 81 -0.34 -2.97 -2.20
C ASN A 81 -1.47 -2.72 -3.22
N VAL A 82 -1.49 -1.53 -3.82
CA VAL A 82 -2.50 -1.16 -4.82
C VAL A 82 -2.48 -2.09 -6.04
N GLU A 83 -1.31 -2.57 -6.44
CA GLU A 83 -1.15 -3.49 -7.59
C GLU A 83 -1.74 -4.88 -7.34
N ALA A 84 -1.91 -5.27 -6.08
CA ALA A 84 -2.53 -6.55 -5.72
C ALA A 84 -4.07 -6.49 -5.73
N LEU A 85 -4.66 -5.30 -5.99
CA LEU A 85 -6.10 -5.05 -5.96
C LEU A 85 -6.71 -4.81 -7.34
N THR A 86 -5.88 -4.70 -8.38
CA THR A 86 -6.23 -4.52 -9.80
C THR A 86 -6.07 -5.81 -10.56
#